data_AF-A0A928JQQ6-F1
#
_entry.id   AF-A0A928JQQ6-F1
#
_cell.length_a   1.000
_cell.length_b   1.000
_cell.length_c   1.000
_cell.angle_alpha   90.00
_cell.angle_beta   90.00
_cell.angle_gamma   90.00
#
_symmetry.space_group_name_H-M   'P 1'
#
loop_
_entity.id
_entity.type
_entity.pdbx_description
1 polymer ?
#
loop_
_entity_poly.entity_id
_entity_poly.type
_entity_poly.pdbx_seq_one_letter_code
_entity_poly.pdbx_strand_id
1 'polypeptide(L)'
;MLMETGAVIPIYYYNDLYLEKPEFSGDYSTLFGTKYFMYAKKNGQPVDVMRINLASEPDHLDPALNSSVDGAALASNSFVGLYTSDANDNIVPALADGMPIVSEDGTQYTINLKTWQKWSNGDPLTAEDFVYSWKRAADPNTASDYGYLFDVFKKDDKGEIMVQNNGYDQIQFTLNAPCPYMMNLLAFPVYMPVHKASVEAATDWQTNPGAWTSEAGFVSNGAYTLKEWKHNESMVYVKNPNFYDAANVSV
;
A
#
# COMPACT_ATOMS: atom_id res chain seq x y z
N MET A 1 -27.96 -16.14 -24.78
CA MET A 1 -28.35 -17.20 -23.83
C MET A 1 -27.15 -17.83 -23.11
N LEU A 2 -26.16 -17.05 -22.65
CA LEU A 2 -25.21 -17.53 -21.62
C LEU A 2 -25.63 -17.07 -20.20
N MET A 3 -26.50 -16.04 -20.14
CA MET A 3 -26.96 -15.41 -18.89
C MET A 3 -28.32 -15.95 -18.39
N GLU A 4 -29.00 -16.83 -19.14
CA GLU A 4 -30.31 -17.37 -18.72
C GLU A 4 -30.20 -18.59 -17.79
N THR A 5 -29.05 -19.27 -17.76
CA THR A 5 -28.82 -20.48 -16.93
C THR A 5 -27.49 -20.47 -16.18
N GLY A 6 -26.69 -19.41 -16.29
CA GLY A 6 -25.41 -19.29 -15.59
C GLY A 6 -25.59 -18.74 -14.19
N ALA A 7 -25.29 -19.53 -13.16
CA ALA A 7 -25.01 -18.95 -11.85
C ALA A 7 -23.61 -18.32 -11.92
N VAL A 8 -23.52 -17.01 -11.70
CA VAL A 8 -22.24 -16.36 -11.38
C VAL A 8 -21.89 -16.81 -9.96
N ILE A 9 -21.19 -17.94 -9.87
CA ILE A 9 -20.60 -18.39 -8.62
C ILE A 9 -19.23 -17.71 -8.55
N PRO A 10 -18.91 -16.94 -7.51
CA PRO A 10 -17.52 -16.55 -7.29
C PRO A 10 -16.70 -17.84 -7.17
N ILE A 11 -15.86 -18.11 -8.17
CA ILE A 11 -15.09 -19.37 -8.29
C ILE A 11 -14.12 -19.52 -7.09
N TYR A 12 -13.81 -18.40 -6.42
CA TYR A 12 -13.01 -18.35 -5.22
C TYR A 12 -13.26 -17.03 -4.48
N TYR A 13 -13.48 -17.07 -3.17
CA TYR A 13 -13.48 -15.90 -2.30
C TYR A 13 -12.57 -16.22 -1.12
N TYR A 14 -11.35 -15.67 -1.14
CA TYR A 14 -10.36 -15.87 -0.08
C TYR A 14 -10.64 -14.88 1.03
N ASN A 15 -11.14 -15.38 2.16
CA ASN A 15 -11.38 -14.57 3.34
C ASN A 15 -10.66 -15.21 4.52
N ASP A 16 -9.60 -14.57 5.01
CA ASP A 16 -8.89 -15.02 6.21
C ASP A 16 -9.73 -14.70 7.45
N LEU A 17 -10.49 -15.70 7.90
CA LEU A 17 -11.23 -15.63 9.15
C LEU A 17 -10.27 -15.63 10.33
N TYR A 18 -10.40 -14.67 11.23
CA TYR A 18 -9.68 -14.65 12.49
C TYR A 18 -10.66 -14.57 13.66
N LEU A 19 -10.21 -15.05 14.82
CA LEU A 19 -10.97 -14.96 16.06
C LEU A 19 -10.45 -13.77 16.84
N GLU A 20 -11.35 -12.80 17.07
CA GLU A 20 -11.09 -11.67 17.93
C GLU A 20 -11.75 -11.87 19.29
N LYS A 21 -11.07 -11.48 20.36
CA LYS A 21 -11.69 -11.44 21.69
C LYS A 21 -12.70 -10.28 21.73
N PRO A 22 -13.91 -10.46 22.30
CA PRO A 22 -14.95 -9.42 22.33
C PRO A 22 -14.57 -8.09 23.01
N GLU A 23 -13.47 -8.07 23.76
CA GLU A 23 -12.91 -6.87 24.39
C GLU A 23 -12.14 -5.98 23.41
N PHE A 24 -11.78 -6.48 22.22
CA PHE A 24 -11.13 -5.69 21.18
C PHE A 24 -12.15 -5.19 20.14
N SER A 25 -11.83 -4.05 19.54
CA SER A 25 -12.63 -3.39 18.50
C SER A 25 -11.80 -2.30 17.82
N GLY A 26 -12.19 -1.89 16.61
CA GLY A 26 -11.61 -0.74 15.90
C GLY A 26 -10.56 -1.12 14.85
N ASP A 27 -10.05 -2.35 14.90
CA ASP A 27 -9.47 -3.02 13.74
C ASP A 27 -10.53 -3.24 12.67
N TYR A 28 -10.08 -3.39 11.43
CA TYR A 28 -10.94 -3.67 10.29
C TYR A 28 -10.17 -4.41 9.20
N SER A 29 -10.91 -5.04 8.29
CA SER A 29 -10.36 -5.66 7.09
C SER A 29 -11.07 -5.13 5.85
N THR A 30 -10.34 -5.05 4.75
CA THR A 30 -10.91 -4.64 3.46
C THR A 30 -11.51 -5.83 2.72
N LEU A 31 -12.30 -5.55 1.69
CA LEU A 31 -12.81 -6.54 0.73
C LEU A 31 -11.71 -7.44 0.12
N PHE A 32 -10.47 -6.92 0.03
CA PHE A 32 -9.31 -7.66 -0.50
C PHE A 32 -8.56 -8.47 0.57
N GLY A 33 -9.06 -8.53 1.80
CA GLY A 33 -8.50 -9.32 2.88
C GLY A 33 -7.39 -8.64 3.69
N THR A 34 -6.96 -7.43 3.31
CA THR A 34 -5.97 -6.64 4.05
C THR A 34 -6.50 -6.26 5.42
N LYS A 35 -5.70 -6.43 6.49
CA LYS A 35 -6.11 -6.21 7.88
C LYS A 35 -5.35 -5.06 8.53
N TYR A 36 -6.07 -4.18 9.21
CA TYR A 36 -5.54 -2.98 9.83
C TYR A 36 -5.85 -2.97 11.32
N PHE A 37 -4.82 -2.78 12.14
CA PHE A 37 -4.94 -2.82 13.60
C PHE A 37 -4.64 -1.48 14.27
N MET A 38 -4.31 -0.44 13.50
CA MET A 38 -3.85 0.84 14.04
C MET A 38 -4.85 1.53 14.97
N TYR A 39 -6.15 1.28 14.80
CA TYR A 39 -7.20 1.89 15.60
C TYR A 39 -7.80 0.93 16.64
N ALA A 40 -7.21 -0.27 16.77
CA ALA A 40 -7.69 -1.26 17.71
C ALA A 40 -7.60 -0.75 19.15
N LYS A 41 -8.61 -1.08 19.94
CA LYS A 41 -8.74 -0.68 21.35
C LYS A 41 -9.26 -1.84 22.16
N LYS A 42 -8.78 -1.95 23.40
CA LYS A 42 -9.29 -2.90 24.38
C LYS A 42 -10.26 -2.21 25.32
N ASN A 43 -11.52 -2.64 25.36
CA ASN A 43 -12.61 -2.03 26.12
C ASN A 43 -12.73 -0.50 25.87
N GLY A 44 -12.56 -0.10 24.61
CA GLY A 44 -12.58 1.31 24.19
C GLY A 44 -11.36 2.14 24.61
N GLN A 45 -10.32 1.52 25.19
CA GLN A 45 -9.08 2.18 25.59
C GLN A 45 -7.91 1.78 24.68
N PRO A 46 -6.92 2.67 24.46
CA PRO A 46 -5.65 2.31 23.86
C PRO A 46 -4.96 1.16 24.63
N VAL A 47 -4.15 0.38 23.93
CA VAL A 47 -3.44 -0.78 24.50
C VAL A 47 -1.96 -0.72 24.11
N ASP A 48 -1.07 -0.95 25.06
CA ASP A 48 0.38 -0.85 24.80
C ASP A 48 0.92 -1.96 23.87
N VAL A 49 0.32 -3.15 23.92
CA VAL A 49 0.74 -4.32 23.13
C VAL A 49 -0.47 -5.17 22.76
N MET A 50 -0.69 -5.36 21.47
CA MET A 50 -1.59 -6.37 20.91
C MET A 50 -0.78 -7.54 20.35
N ARG A 51 -1.18 -8.77 20.67
CA ARG A 51 -0.56 -10.00 20.14
C ARG A 51 -1.53 -10.66 19.19
N ILE A 52 -1.09 -10.87 17.96
CA ILE A 52 -1.93 -11.33 16.86
C ILE A 52 -1.24 -12.51 16.19
N ASN A 53 -1.99 -13.56 15.89
CA ASN A 53 -1.57 -14.57 14.92
C ASN A 53 -2.21 -14.17 13.59
N LEU A 54 -1.41 -13.54 12.73
CA LEU A 54 -1.91 -12.81 11.57
C LEU A 54 -1.76 -13.59 10.26
N ALA A 55 -0.55 -14.08 9.99
CA ALA A 55 -0.12 -14.54 8.68
C ALA A 55 1.08 -15.49 8.80
N SER A 56 1.35 -16.25 7.73
CA SER A 56 2.62 -16.94 7.51
C SER A 56 3.78 -15.96 7.36
N GLU A 57 5.00 -16.49 7.39
CA GLU A 57 6.18 -15.78 6.92
C GLU A 57 5.92 -15.20 5.52
N PRO A 58 6.06 -13.88 5.32
CA PRO A 58 5.83 -13.26 4.02
C PRO A 58 7.00 -13.56 3.08
N ASP A 59 6.70 -13.89 1.82
CA ASP A 59 7.73 -13.99 0.78
C ASP A 59 8.32 -12.59 0.48
N HIS A 60 7.45 -11.58 0.40
CA HIS A 60 7.82 -10.19 0.18
C HIS A 60 7.00 -9.24 1.05
N LEU A 61 7.68 -8.27 1.68
CA LEU A 61 7.03 -7.09 2.27
C LEU A 61 7.08 -5.87 1.35
N ASP A 62 7.90 -5.92 0.30
CA ASP A 62 7.96 -4.90 -0.74
C ASP A 62 6.60 -4.79 -1.44
N PRO A 63 5.93 -3.61 -1.40
CA PRO A 63 4.63 -3.44 -2.03
C PRO A 63 4.61 -3.74 -3.53
N ALA A 64 5.75 -3.59 -4.24
CA ALA A 64 5.84 -3.90 -5.65
C ALA A 64 5.94 -5.41 -5.94
N LEU A 65 6.42 -6.22 -5.00
CA LEU A 65 6.66 -7.66 -5.22
C LEU A 65 5.65 -8.55 -4.50
N ASN A 66 5.01 -8.06 -3.44
CA ASN A 66 4.03 -8.84 -2.71
C ASN A 66 2.78 -9.09 -3.56
N SER A 67 2.51 -10.37 -3.86
CA SER A 67 1.30 -10.82 -4.54
C SER A 67 0.35 -11.63 -3.67
N SER A 68 0.68 -11.85 -2.40
CA SER A 68 -0.10 -12.66 -1.46
C SER A 68 -0.85 -11.82 -0.41
N VAL A 69 -1.97 -12.36 0.09
CA VAL A 69 -2.84 -11.66 1.06
C VAL A 69 -2.22 -11.63 2.46
N ASP A 70 -1.56 -12.71 2.86
CA ASP A 70 -0.84 -12.85 4.12
C ASP A 70 0.33 -11.86 4.21
N GLY A 71 1.12 -11.73 3.14
CA GLY A 71 2.15 -10.70 3.04
C GLY A 71 1.56 -9.29 2.99
N ALA A 72 0.43 -9.08 2.31
CA ALA A 72 -0.25 -7.79 2.29
C ALA A 72 -0.76 -7.36 3.67
N ALA A 73 -1.24 -8.29 4.50
CA ALA A 73 -1.67 -8.00 5.87
C ALA A 73 -0.51 -7.53 6.76
N LEU A 74 0.71 -8.02 6.52
CA LEU A 74 1.91 -7.57 7.21
C LEU A 74 2.46 -6.25 6.63
N ALA A 75 2.52 -6.13 5.31
CA ALA A 75 3.04 -4.96 4.60
C ALA A 75 2.18 -3.72 4.79
N SER A 76 0.85 -3.85 4.79
CA SER A 76 -0.08 -2.71 4.89
C SER A 76 -0.09 -2.03 6.27
N ASN A 77 0.53 -2.66 7.27
CA ASN A 77 0.79 -2.01 8.56
C ASN A 77 2.06 -1.14 8.51
N SER A 78 2.99 -1.44 7.59
CA SER A 78 4.23 -0.68 7.35
C SER A 78 4.10 0.38 6.25
N PHE A 79 3.17 0.22 5.31
CA PHE A 79 3.04 1.11 4.16
C PHE A 79 1.64 1.68 4.00
N VAL A 80 1.55 2.89 3.46
CA VAL A 80 0.28 3.54 3.12
C VAL A 80 0.39 4.29 1.80
N GLY A 81 -0.66 4.25 0.98
CA GLY A 81 -0.72 4.87 -0.34
C GLY A 81 -1.33 6.27 -0.33
N LEU A 82 -1.60 6.80 -1.53
CA LEU A 82 -2.33 8.06 -1.70
C LEU A 82 -3.73 7.98 -1.10
N TYR A 83 -4.39 6.83 -1.31
CA TYR A 83 -5.71 6.50 -0.80
C TYR A 83 -5.64 5.19 -0.03
N THR A 84 -6.63 4.99 0.83
CA THR A 84 -6.84 3.74 1.57
C THR A 84 -8.33 3.42 1.59
N SER A 85 -8.68 2.21 2.02
CA SER A 85 -10.07 1.88 2.34
C SER A 85 -10.35 2.18 3.81
N ASP A 86 -11.55 2.68 4.13
CA ASP A 86 -12.05 2.78 5.49
C ASP A 86 -12.70 1.45 5.96
N ALA A 87 -13.16 1.40 7.21
CA ALA A 87 -13.81 0.22 7.78
C ALA A 87 -15.14 -0.18 7.11
N ASN A 88 -15.68 0.65 6.21
CA ASN A 88 -16.87 0.37 5.42
C ASN A 88 -16.52 0.13 3.94
N ASP A 89 -15.25 -0.13 3.62
CA ASP A 89 -14.72 -0.31 2.26
C ASP A 89 -14.86 0.91 1.34
N ASN A 90 -15.05 2.12 1.90
CA ASN A 90 -14.99 3.33 1.08
C ASN A 90 -13.54 3.74 0.83
N ILE A 91 -13.22 4.11 -0.40
CA ILE A 91 -11.92 4.69 -0.73
C ILE A 91 -11.87 6.13 -0.22
N VAL A 92 -10.89 6.40 0.64
CA VAL A 92 -10.70 7.71 1.29
C VAL A 92 -9.25 8.20 1.12
N PRO A 93 -9.02 9.53 1.07
CA PRO A 93 -7.66 10.09 0.99
C PRO A 93 -6.83 9.78 2.24
N ALA A 94 -5.64 9.21 2.05
CA ALA A 94 -4.66 8.95 3.10
C ALA A 94 -3.50 9.95 3.01
N LEU A 95 -2.63 9.81 2.00
CA LEU A 95 -1.55 10.76 1.72
C LEU A 95 -1.94 11.83 0.69
N ALA A 96 -3.04 11.64 -0.03
CA ALA A 96 -3.60 12.65 -0.93
C ALA A 96 -4.38 13.75 -0.18
N ASP A 97 -4.29 14.98 -0.67
CA ASP A 97 -5.12 16.11 -0.26
C ASP A 97 -6.40 16.15 -1.11
N GLY A 98 -7.37 15.33 -0.70
CA GLY A 98 -8.64 15.17 -1.39
C GLY A 98 -8.62 14.13 -2.51
N MET A 99 -9.65 14.17 -3.36
CA MET A 99 -9.82 13.28 -4.51
C MET A 99 -9.04 13.79 -5.73
N PRO A 100 -8.70 12.93 -6.71
CA PRO A 100 -8.00 13.38 -7.91
C PRO A 100 -8.84 14.38 -8.70
N ILE A 101 -8.17 15.37 -9.29
CA ILE A 101 -8.74 16.20 -10.33
C ILE A 101 -8.63 15.40 -11.64
N VAL A 102 -9.78 15.09 -12.26
CA VAL A 102 -9.85 14.29 -13.48
C VAL A 102 -10.29 15.17 -14.65
N SER A 103 -9.64 15.04 -15.81
CA SER A 103 -10.03 15.72 -17.03
C SER A 103 -11.42 15.31 -17.53
N GLU A 104 -12.05 16.14 -18.35
CA GLU A 104 -13.39 15.90 -18.90
C GLU A 104 -13.49 14.58 -19.70
N ASP A 105 -12.41 14.20 -20.39
CA ASP A 105 -12.31 12.94 -21.13
C ASP A 105 -11.97 11.74 -20.23
N GLY A 106 -11.74 11.93 -18.93
CA GLY A 106 -11.50 10.87 -17.96
C GLY A 106 -10.09 10.24 -18.00
N THR A 107 -9.14 10.82 -18.74
CA THR A 107 -7.83 10.20 -18.99
C THR A 107 -6.66 10.83 -18.23
N GLN A 108 -6.75 12.09 -17.82
CA GLN A 108 -5.69 12.81 -17.11
C GLN A 108 -6.08 12.98 -15.65
N TYR A 109 -5.16 12.65 -14.76
CA TYR A 109 -5.33 12.72 -13.31
C TYR A 109 -4.27 13.64 -12.72
N THR A 110 -4.69 14.52 -11.82
CA THR A 110 -3.80 15.29 -10.94
C THR A 110 -4.17 15.00 -9.49
N ILE A 111 -3.20 14.55 -8.70
CA ILE A 111 -3.38 14.24 -7.28
C ILE A 111 -2.45 15.14 -6.49
N ASN A 112 -3.02 15.95 -5.61
CA ASN A 112 -2.26 16.75 -4.66
C ASN A 112 -1.90 15.88 -3.45
N LEU A 113 -0.69 15.99 -2.94
CA LEU A 113 -0.31 15.37 -1.67
C LEU A 113 -0.64 16.29 -0.50
N LYS A 114 -0.94 15.70 0.66
CA LYS A 114 -0.96 16.44 1.93
C LYS A 114 0.43 17.03 2.19
N THR A 115 0.46 18.22 2.77
CA THR A 115 1.72 18.85 3.18
C THR A 115 2.34 18.13 4.40
N TRP A 116 3.67 18.16 4.52
CA TRP A 116 4.42 17.70 5.72
C TRP A 116 4.47 16.19 5.97
N GLN A 117 4.53 15.37 4.93
CA GLN A 117 4.67 13.92 5.07
C GLN A 117 6.13 13.53 5.27
N LYS A 118 6.35 12.48 6.08
CA LYS A 118 7.69 11.97 6.38
C LYS A 118 7.71 10.46 6.35
N TRP A 119 8.83 9.94 5.90
CA TRP A 119 9.24 8.57 6.11
C TRP A 119 9.54 8.31 7.60
N SER A 120 9.58 7.05 8.01
CA SER A 120 9.82 6.65 9.39
C SER A 120 11.19 7.10 9.93
N ASN A 121 12.18 7.26 9.05
CA ASN A 121 13.51 7.80 9.37
C ASN A 121 13.54 9.34 9.48
N GLY A 122 12.43 10.03 9.16
CA GLY A 122 12.29 11.48 9.23
C GLY A 122 12.53 12.22 7.91
N ASP A 123 12.96 11.52 6.85
CA ASP A 123 13.12 12.10 5.53
C ASP A 123 11.76 12.57 4.97
N PRO A 124 11.71 13.63 4.17
CA PRO A 124 10.46 14.08 3.55
C PRO A 124 9.93 13.01 2.58
N LEU A 125 8.62 12.75 2.64
CA LEU A 125 7.91 11.93 1.66
C LEU A 125 7.25 12.86 0.65
N THR A 126 7.57 12.67 -0.63
CA THR A 126 7.21 13.61 -1.72
C THR A 126 6.49 12.89 -2.86
N ALA A 127 5.95 13.66 -3.81
CA ALA A 127 5.35 13.10 -5.01
C ALA A 127 6.38 12.31 -5.86
N GLU A 128 7.67 12.62 -5.74
CA GLU A 128 8.74 11.90 -6.46
C GLU A 128 8.89 10.46 -5.99
N ASP A 129 8.61 10.17 -4.71
CA ASP A 129 8.65 8.81 -4.19
C ASP A 129 7.58 7.93 -4.87
N PHE A 130 6.40 8.47 -5.14
CA PHE A 130 5.36 7.77 -5.89
C PHE A 130 5.73 7.58 -7.36
N VAL A 131 6.26 8.62 -8.02
CA VAL A 131 6.76 8.53 -9.41
C VAL A 131 7.80 7.41 -9.52
N TYR A 132 8.78 7.40 -8.61
CA TYR A 132 9.78 6.34 -8.54
C TYR A 132 9.15 4.96 -8.34
N SER A 133 8.28 4.83 -7.34
CA SER A 133 7.69 3.55 -6.95
C SER A 133 6.83 2.94 -8.05
N TRP A 134 6.03 3.75 -8.73
CA TRP A 134 5.16 3.29 -9.82
C TRP A 134 5.96 2.92 -11.05
N LYS A 135 6.99 3.70 -11.40
CA LYS A 135 7.91 3.34 -12.49
C LYS A 135 8.64 2.04 -12.18
N ARG A 136 9.12 1.87 -10.94
CA ARG A 136 9.76 0.65 -10.48
C ARG A 136 8.82 -0.55 -10.55
N ALA A 137 7.59 -0.44 -10.04
CA ALA A 137 6.62 -1.54 -10.08
C ALA A 137 6.20 -1.91 -11.51
N ALA A 138 6.14 -0.94 -12.43
CA ALA A 138 5.85 -1.17 -13.84
C ALA A 138 7.06 -1.68 -14.67
N ASP A 139 8.28 -1.55 -14.17
CA ASP A 139 9.49 -2.00 -14.86
C ASP A 139 9.55 -3.53 -14.91
N PRO A 140 9.64 -4.16 -16.11
CA PRO A 140 9.78 -5.61 -16.23
C PRO A 140 10.96 -6.22 -15.46
N ASN A 141 12.03 -5.45 -15.20
CA ASN A 141 13.19 -5.92 -14.43
C ASN A 141 12.88 -6.08 -12.94
N THR A 142 11.87 -5.39 -12.42
CA THR A 142 11.39 -5.60 -11.05
C THR A 142 10.68 -6.95 -10.93
N ALA A 143 10.16 -7.50 -12.04
CA ALA A 143 9.38 -8.74 -12.07
C ALA A 143 8.18 -8.72 -11.10
N SER A 144 7.50 -7.56 -11.00
CA SER A 144 6.27 -7.43 -10.22
C SER A 144 5.14 -8.25 -10.85
N ASP A 145 4.58 -9.20 -10.11
CA ASP A 145 3.39 -9.95 -10.52
C ASP A 145 2.21 -9.03 -10.86
N TYR A 146 2.11 -7.89 -10.15
CA TYR A 146 1.08 -6.87 -10.36
C TYR A 146 1.52 -5.73 -11.29
N GLY A 147 2.68 -5.83 -11.94
CA GLY A 147 3.18 -4.81 -12.86
C GLY A 147 2.20 -4.50 -14.01
N TYR A 148 1.43 -5.50 -14.45
CA TYR A 148 0.37 -5.32 -15.47
C TYR A 148 -0.74 -4.35 -15.04
N LEU A 149 -0.94 -4.10 -13.74
CA LEU A 149 -1.92 -3.11 -13.27
C LEU A 149 -1.56 -1.69 -13.70
N PHE A 150 -0.31 -1.45 -14.13
CA PHE A 150 0.14 -0.18 -14.69
C PHE A 150 -0.04 -0.09 -16.22
N ASP A 151 -0.51 -1.13 -16.91
CA ASP A 151 -0.76 -1.08 -18.36
C ASP A 151 -1.94 -0.16 -18.75
N VAL A 152 -2.72 0.28 -17.76
CA VAL A 152 -3.73 1.33 -17.96
C VAL A 152 -3.10 2.70 -18.21
N PHE A 153 -1.83 2.91 -17.83
CA PHE A 153 -1.10 4.15 -18.03
C PHE A 153 -0.61 4.27 -19.46
N LYS A 154 -0.65 5.50 -19.99
CA LYS A 154 0.06 5.83 -21.21
C LYS A 154 1.55 5.66 -20.97
N LYS A 155 2.27 5.10 -21.95
CA LYS A 155 3.72 4.92 -21.90
C LYS A 155 4.40 5.88 -22.88
N ASP A 156 5.62 6.30 -22.56
CA ASP A 156 6.45 7.10 -23.44
C ASP A 156 7.13 6.25 -24.53
N ASP A 157 7.95 6.87 -25.38
CA ASP A 157 8.65 6.18 -26.47
C ASP A 157 9.68 5.14 -25.99
N LYS A 158 10.02 5.14 -24.69
CA LYS A 158 10.91 4.16 -24.05
C LYS A 158 10.14 3.03 -23.36
N GLY A 159 8.80 3.10 -23.37
CA GLY A 159 7.95 2.14 -22.68
C GLY A 159 7.78 2.41 -21.18
N GLU A 160 8.26 3.55 -20.66
CA GLU A 160 8.03 3.93 -19.27
C GLU A 160 6.64 4.54 -19.11
N ILE A 161 5.97 4.27 -17.97
CA ILE A 161 4.69 4.91 -17.68
C ILE A 161 4.84 6.44 -17.56
N MET A 162 3.89 7.17 -18.14
CA MET A 162 3.82 8.62 -18.12
C MET A 162 3.20 9.10 -16.79
N VAL A 163 4.03 9.08 -15.75
CA VAL A 163 3.75 9.67 -14.44
C VAL A 163 4.87 10.66 -14.09
N GLN A 164 4.51 11.81 -13.54
CA GLN A 164 5.46 12.87 -13.21
C GLN A 164 5.04 13.62 -11.93
N ASN A 165 6.04 14.22 -11.27
CA ASN A 165 5.85 15.28 -10.29
C ASN A 165 5.99 16.63 -11.00
N ASN A 166 4.99 17.51 -10.90
CA ASN A 166 5.03 18.83 -11.55
C ASN A 166 5.79 19.90 -10.74
N GLY A 167 6.43 19.51 -9.62
CA GLY A 167 7.24 20.38 -8.77
C GLY A 167 6.51 20.99 -7.57
N TYR A 168 5.21 20.72 -7.41
CA TYR A 168 4.38 21.22 -6.31
C TYR A 168 3.83 20.10 -5.42
N ASP A 169 4.54 18.98 -5.30
CA ASP A 169 4.04 17.75 -4.67
C ASP A 169 2.68 17.31 -5.24
N GLN A 170 2.58 17.36 -6.58
CA GLN A 170 1.43 16.85 -7.31
C GLN A 170 1.87 15.75 -8.27
N ILE A 171 1.18 14.63 -8.20
CA ILE A 171 1.35 13.51 -9.12
C ILE A 171 0.41 13.73 -10.30
N GLN A 172 0.97 13.74 -11.50
CA GLN A 172 0.22 13.82 -12.75
C GLN A 172 0.48 12.60 -13.60
N PHE A 173 -0.57 11.99 -14.12
CA PHE A 173 -0.46 10.87 -15.04
C PHE A 173 -1.57 10.88 -16.08
N THR A 174 -1.31 10.19 -17.19
CA THR A 174 -2.26 10.01 -18.29
C THR A 174 -2.54 8.53 -18.49
N LEU A 175 -3.80 8.18 -18.67
CA LEU A 175 -4.26 6.82 -18.97
C LEU A 175 -4.46 6.61 -20.47
N ASN A 176 -4.42 5.36 -20.91
CA ASN A 176 -4.71 4.97 -22.29
C ASN A 176 -6.19 5.17 -22.67
N ALA A 177 -7.08 5.04 -21.69
CA ALA A 177 -8.51 5.23 -21.79
C ALA A 177 -9.08 5.54 -20.39
N PRO A 178 -10.34 6.02 -20.29
CA PRO A 178 -11.00 6.16 -18.99
C PRO A 178 -11.00 4.84 -18.22
N CYS A 179 -10.60 4.90 -16.95
CA CYS A 179 -10.50 3.72 -16.07
C CYS A 179 -11.45 3.90 -14.88
N PRO A 180 -12.68 3.33 -14.91
CA PRO A 180 -13.67 3.51 -13.85
C PRO A 180 -13.22 3.00 -12.47
N TYR A 181 -12.25 2.09 -12.44
CA TYR A 181 -11.72 1.48 -11.22
C TYR A 181 -10.36 2.08 -10.80
N MET A 182 -9.94 3.22 -11.37
CA MET A 182 -8.66 3.85 -11.04
C MET A 182 -8.51 4.16 -9.56
N MET A 183 -9.59 4.56 -8.88
CA MET A 183 -9.54 4.78 -7.43
C MET A 183 -9.19 3.52 -6.65
N ASN A 184 -9.71 2.35 -7.06
CA ASN A 184 -9.36 1.07 -6.43
C ASN A 184 -7.87 0.77 -6.62
N LEU A 185 -7.33 1.03 -7.82
CA LEU A 185 -5.90 0.86 -8.10
C LEU A 185 -5.06 1.79 -7.22
N LEU A 186 -5.42 3.08 -7.12
CA LEU A 186 -4.67 4.06 -6.29
C LEU A 186 -4.71 3.74 -4.78
N ALA A 187 -5.64 2.90 -4.33
CA ALA A 187 -5.72 2.39 -2.96
C ALA A 187 -5.08 1.00 -2.79
N PHE A 188 -4.64 0.35 -3.88
CA PHE A 188 -4.08 -0.99 -3.86
C PHE A 188 -2.59 -0.98 -3.48
N PRO A 189 -2.07 -1.99 -2.75
CA PRO A 189 -0.71 -1.98 -2.21
C PRO A 189 0.41 -1.71 -3.23
N VAL A 190 0.31 -2.22 -4.47
CA VAL A 190 1.35 -1.98 -5.50
C VAL A 190 1.54 -0.50 -5.86
N TYR A 191 0.55 0.35 -5.54
CA TYR A 191 0.60 1.81 -5.74
C TYR A 191 1.12 2.58 -4.52
N MET A 192 1.46 1.90 -3.42
CA MET A 192 2.09 2.52 -2.26
C MET A 192 3.52 2.99 -2.60
N PRO A 193 3.98 4.11 -2.02
CA PRO A 193 5.33 4.58 -2.26
C PRO A 193 6.34 3.73 -1.45
N VAL A 194 7.57 3.66 -1.93
CA VAL A 194 8.72 3.11 -1.22
C VAL A 194 9.83 4.16 -1.12
N HIS A 195 10.66 4.07 -0.08
CA HIS A 195 11.74 5.02 0.13
C HIS A 195 12.92 4.72 -0.81
N LYS A 196 13.04 5.49 -1.90
CA LYS A 196 14.03 5.26 -2.97
C LYS A 196 15.44 5.01 -2.46
N ALA A 197 15.92 5.84 -1.54
CA ALA A 197 17.29 5.71 -1.02
C ALA A 197 17.51 4.39 -0.27
N SER A 198 16.48 3.85 0.40
CA SER A 198 16.58 2.54 1.04
C SER A 198 16.57 1.40 0.03
N VAL A 199 15.76 1.50 -1.03
CA VAL A 199 15.73 0.51 -2.12
C VAL A 199 17.09 0.42 -2.79
N GLU A 200 17.65 1.56 -3.21
CA GLU A 200 18.93 1.62 -3.95
C GLU A 200 20.16 1.35 -3.07
N ALA A 201 20.04 1.46 -1.74
CA ALA A 201 21.11 1.12 -0.80
C ALA A 201 21.20 -0.38 -0.50
N ALA A 202 20.16 -1.16 -0.80
CA ALA A 202 20.17 -2.60 -0.56
C ALA A 202 21.19 -3.30 -1.46
N THR A 203 21.86 -4.31 -0.90
CA THR A 203 22.79 -5.13 -1.67
C THR A 203 22.05 -5.85 -2.79
N ASP A 204 22.63 -5.81 -3.99
CA ASP A 204 22.09 -6.45 -5.19
C ASP A 204 20.68 -6.00 -5.60
N TRP A 205 20.25 -4.77 -5.23
CA TRP A 205 18.89 -4.28 -5.48
C TRP A 205 18.45 -4.34 -6.96
N GLN A 206 19.38 -4.31 -7.91
CA GLN A 206 19.05 -4.45 -9.34
C GLN A 206 18.67 -5.89 -9.74
N THR A 207 19.17 -6.89 -9.02
CA THR A 207 18.93 -8.32 -9.29
C THR A 207 18.06 -9.00 -8.24
N ASN A 208 17.93 -8.38 -7.07
CA ASN A 208 17.03 -8.75 -5.98
C ASN A 208 16.27 -7.49 -5.52
N PRO A 209 15.25 -7.06 -6.27
CA PRO A 209 14.55 -5.80 -6.01
C PRO A 209 13.92 -5.73 -4.62
N GLY A 210 13.60 -6.87 -3.98
CA GLY A 210 12.96 -6.94 -2.67
C GLY A 210 13.91 -6.88 -1.47
N ALA A 211 15.23 -6.93 -1.69
CA ALA A 211 16.23 -7.06 -0.63
C ALA A 211 16.15 -5.99 0.47
N TRP A 212 15.67 -4.79 0.14
CA TRP A 212 15.56 -3.67 1.09
C TRP A 212 14.51 -3.89 2.19
N THR A 213 13.60 -4.87 2.04
CA THR A 213 12.54 -5.21 3.00
C THR A 213 12.60 -6.66 3.48
N SER A 214 13.74 -7.35 3.30
CA SER A 214 13.88 -8.74 3.76
C SER A 214 14.23 -8.86 5.25
N GLU A 215 14.52 -7.75 5.93
CA GLU A 215 14.95 -7.72 7.33
C GLU A 215 14.24 -6.58 8.07
N ALA A 216 14.17 -6.65 9.40
CA ALA A 216 13.63 -5.55 10.20
C ALA A 216 14.46 -4.26 10.08
N GLY A 217 13.81 -3.11 10.31
CA GLY A 217 14.47 -1.79 10.30
C GLY A 217 14.43 -1.04 8.97
N PHE A 218 13.73 -1.54 7.96
CA PHE A 218 13.51 -0.80 6.71
C PHE A 218 12.69 0.49 6.93
N VAL A 219 12.93 1.47 6.06
CA VAL A 219 12.21 2.75 6.09
C VAL A 219 10.81 2.56 5.53
N SER A 220 9.81 3.09 6.22
CA SER A 220 8.40 2.85 5.96
C SER A 220 7.57 4.12 6.17
N ASN A 221 6.31 4.16 5.76
CA ASN A 221 5.45 5.35 5.90
C ASN A 221 4.07 5.08 6.52
N GLY A 222 3.77 3.82 6.85
CA GLY A 222 2.52 3.40 7.48
C GLY A 222 2.48 3.65 8.98
N ALA A 223 1.44 3.13 9.64
CA ALA A 223 1.19 3.31 11.06
C ALA A 223 2.28 2.70 11.95
N TYR A 224 3.00 1.70 11.43
CA TYR A 224 4.01 0.95 12.16
C TYR A 224 5.34 0.88 11.40
N THR A 225 6.42 0.68 12.16
CA THR A 225 7.72 0.24 11.64
C THR A 225 8.02 -1.16 12.16
N LEU A 226 8.70 -1.96 11.34
CA LEU A 226 9.13 -3.29 11.75
C LEU A 226 10.43 -3.20 12.56
N LYS A 227 10.34 -3.46 13.86
CA LYS A 227 11.47 -3.36 14.80
C LYS A 227 12.28 -4.64 14.91
N GLU A 228 11.61 -5.80 14.91
CA GLU A 228 12.25 -7.10 15.03
C GLU A 228 11.52 -8.09 14.12
N TRP A 229 12.29 -8.94 13.43
CA TRP A 229 11.77 -10.04 12.64
C TRP A 229 12.61 -11.27 12.94
N LYS A 230 11.97 -12.27 13.52
CA LYS A 230 12.51 -13.61 13.66
C LYS A 230 11.82 -14.47 12.60
N HIS A 231 12.53 -14.69 11.49
CA HIS A 231 12.00 -15.44 10.35
C HIS A 231 11.37 -16.77 10.78
N ASN A 232 10.16 -17.04 10.29
CA ASN A 232 9.33 -18.20 10.60
C ASN A 232 8.86 -18.31 12.07
N GLU A 233 9.01 -17.24 12.88
CA GLU A 233 8.59 -17.22 14.28
C GLU A 233 7.69 -16.03 14.60
N SER A 234 8.20 -14.80 14.46
CA SER A 234 7.47 -13.61 14.90
C SER A 234 8.02 -12.30 14.33
N MET A 235 7.16 -11.28 14.32
CA MET A 235 7.49 -9.91 13.95
C MET A 235 7.00 -8.95 15.03
N VAL A 236 7.81 -7.94 15.36
CA VAL A 236 7.47 -6.88 16.32
C VAL A 236 7.36 -5.56 15.57
N TYR A 237 6.14 -5.06 15.50
CA TYR A 237 5.81 -3.75 14.94
C TYR A 237 5.74 -2.72 16.08
N VAL A 238 6.27 -1.52 15.84
CA VAL A 238 6.19 -0.40 16.78
C VAL A 238 5.62 0.83 16.07
N LYS A 239 4.85 1.64 16.82
CA LYS A 239 4.20 2.83 16.26
C LYS A 239 5.19 3.75 15.56
N ASN A 240 4.85 4.15 14.34
CA ASN A 240 5.59 5.15 13.57
C ASN A 240 5.15 6.56 14.01
N PRO A 241 6.00 7.35 14.68
CA PRO A 241 5.64 8.70 15.11
C PRO A 241 5.46 9.68 13.93
N ASN A 242 5.98 9.33 12.74
CA ASN A 242 5.90 10.16 11.53
C ASN A 242 4.69 9.80 10.64
N PHE A 243 3.89 8.80 11.02
CA PHE A 243 2.68 8.44 10.28
C PHE A 243 1.70 9.61 10.21
N TYR A 244 1.05 9.83 9.06
CA TYR A 244 0.17 10.98 8.85
C TYR A 244 -0.99 11.05 9.86
N ASP A 245 -1.40 9.91 10.39
CA ASP A 245 -2.48 9.78 11.38
C ASP A 245 -1.97 9.20 12.72
N ALA A 246 -0.69 9.44 13.06
CA ALA A 246 -0.05 8.94 14.27
C ALA A 246 -0.82 9.27 15.56
N ALA A 247 -1.56 10.38 15.60
CA ALA A 247 -2.36 10.78 16.76
C ALA A 247 -3.50 9.79 17.08
N ASN A 248 -4.05 9.11 16.08
CA ASN A 248 -5.18 8.19 16.24
C ASN A 248 -4.76 6.72 16.41
N VAL A 249 -3.48 6.40 16.16
CA VAL A 249 -2.95 5.05 16.38
C VAL A 249 -3.02 4.69 17.87
N SER A 250 -3.79 3.65 18.20
CA SER A 250 -4.21 3.27 19.56
C SER A 250 -3.53 2.00 20.10
N VAL A 251 -2.70 1.35 19.28
CA VAL A 251 -1.86 0.20 19.61
C VAL A 251 -0.42 0.47 19.20
#